data_AF-A0A7S1QPL7-F1
#
_entry.id   AF-A0A7S1QPL7-F1
#
_cell.length_a   1.000
_cell.length_b   1.000
_cell.length_c   1.000
_cell.angle_alpha   90.00
_cell.angle_beta   90.00
_cell.angle_gamma   90.00
#
_symmetry.space_group_name_H-M   'P 1'
#
loop_
_entity.id
_entity.type
_entity.pdbx_description
1 polymer ?
#
loop_
_entity_poly.entity_id
_entity_poly.type
_entity_poly.pdbx_seq_one_letter_code
_entity_poly.pdbx_strand_id
1 'polypeptide(L)'
;CYSFILQELLADPEVDRLFGQPVDLEMYPDYVARVAPGTPVDLRLILRRLNADEGGYTEVDQCSADVSMVWENAARYNAPGSYVRAVAEQAAKIINDLLLGRRSAGRIWCRAPSQGHRSSLRPETRSRSET
;
A
#
# COMPACT_ATOMS: atom_id res chain seq x y z
N CYS A 1 12.82 -8.76 -10.90
CA CYS A 1 13.32 -8.70 -9.52
C CYS A 1 12.46 -7.71 -8.72
N TYR A 2 12.36 -7.84 -7.40
CA TYR A 2 11.49 -6.98 -6.57
C TYR A 2 11.79 -5.48 -6.74
N SER A 3 13.07 -5.08 -6.83
CA SER A 3 13.45 -3.67 -7.00
C SER A 3 12.80 -3.01 -8.23
N PHE A 4 12.92 -3.64 -9.42
CA PHE A 4 12.28 -3.13 -10.64
C PHE A 4 10.75 -3.06 -10.50
N ILE A 5 10.14 -4.09 -9.93
CA ILE A 5 8.68 -4.16 -9.77
C ILE A 5 8.17 -3.07 -8.81
N LEU A 6 8.90 -2.80 -7.72
CA LEU A 6 8.55 -1.73 -6.79
C LEU A 6 8.75 -0.35 -7.40
N GLN A 7 9.77 -0.15 -8.23
CA GLN A 7 9.95 1.08 -9.01
C GLN A 7 8.79 1.31 -9.99
N GLU A 8 8.34 0.26 -10.69
CA GLU A 8 7.17 0.32 -11.57
C GLU A 8 5.88 0.67 -10.81
N LEU A 9 5.69 0.12 -9.61
CA LEU A 9 4.56 0.50 -8.75
C LEU A 9 4.65 1.97 -8.29
N LEU A 10 5.82 2.41 -7.83
CA LEU A 10 6.08 3.78 -7.38
C LEU A 10 6.03 4.82 -8.51
N ALA A 11 6.11 4.39 -9.77
CA ALA A 11 5.90 5.26 -10.93
C ALA A 11 4.41 5.70 -11.07
N ASP A 12 3.47 5.02 -10.41
CA ASP A 12 2.10 5.50 -10.28
C ASP A 12 2.01 6.56 -9.15
N PRO A 13 1.65 7.82 -9.46
CA PRO A 13 1.66 8.90 -8.47
C PRO A 13 0.74 8.64 -7.26
N GLU A 14 -0.34 7.89 -7.42
CA GLU A 14 -1.23 7.61 -6.29
C GLU A 14 -0.69 6.50 -5.40
N VAL A 15 0.04 5.54 -5.95
CA VAL A 15 0.77 4.58 -5.12
C VAL A 15 1.84 5.28 -4.31
N ASP A 16 2.65 6.13 -4.96
CA ASP A 16 3.71 6.85 -4.26
C ASP A 16 3.12 7.78 -3.18
N ARG A 17 2.02 8.49 -3.50
CA ARG A 17 1.34 9.36 -2.54
C ARG A 17 0.78 8.63 -1.32
N LEU A 18 0.23 7.42 -1.50
CA LEU A 18 -0.48 6.71 -0.44
C LEU A 18 0.40 5.72 0.34
N PHE A 19 1.38 5.10 -0.33
CA PHE A 19 2.16 3.98 0.21
C PHE A 19 3.66 4.16 0.03
N GLY A 20 4.09 5.23 -0.66
CA GLY A 20 5.51 5.50 -0.89
C GLY A 20 6.24 6.01 0.35
N GLN A 21 5.55 6.68 1.27
CA GLN A 21 6.14 7.30 2.46
C GLN A 21 5.48 6.78 3.75
N PRO A 22 6.15 6.89 4.91
CA PRO A 22 5.54 6.60 6.20
C PRO A 22 4.24 7.38 6.42
N VAL A 23 3.28 6.76 7.09
CA VAL A 23 2.05 7.43 7.50
C VAL A 23 2.37 8.49 8.55
N ASP A 24 1.82 9.69 8.36
CA ASP A 24 1.91 10.80 9.31
C ASP A 24 1.13 10.48 10.60
N LEU A 25 1.85 10.17 11.68
CA LEU A 25 1.26 9.80 12.96
C LEU A 25 0.72 11.01 13.75
N GLU A 26 1.12 12.23 13.41
CA GLU A 26 0.50 13.43 14.00
C GLU A 26 -0.91 13.62 13.42
N MET A 27 -1.06 13.36 12.12
CA MET A 27 -2.36 13.39 11.45
C MET A 27 -3.24 12.17 11.78
N TYR A 28 -2.63 11.01 12.00
CA TYR A 28 -3.30 9.73 12.27
C TYR A 28 -2.77 9.07 13.55
N PRO A 29 -3.05 9.64 14.73
CA PRO A 29 -2.48 9.17 16.00
C PRO A 29 -2.95 7.77 16.41
N ASP A 30 -4.07 7.28 15.87
CA ASP A 30 -4.59 5.93 16.12
C ASP A 30 -4.02 4.87 15.16
N TYR A 31 -3.20 5.25 14.18
CA TYR A 31 -2.75 4.35 13.11
C TYR A 31 -2.00 3.13 13.67
N VAL A 32 -0.98 3.36 14.49
CA VAL A 32 -0.15 2.29 15.09
C VAL A 32 -0.94 1.31 15.96
N ALA A 33 -2.06 1.76 16.56
CA ALA A 33 -2.91 0.91 17.37
C ALA A 33 -3.86 0.03 16.54
N ARG A 34 -4.05 0.34 15.24
CA ARG A 34 -5.05 -0.28 14.36
C ARG A 34 -4.46 -1.11 13.23
N VAL A 35 -3.14 -1.08 13.03
CA VAL A 35 -2.43 -1.83 11.97
C VAL A 35 -1.72 -3.07 12.51
N ALA A 36 -0.98 -3.79 11.67
CA ALA A 36 -0.16 -4.91 12.11
C ALA A 36 0.75 -4.49 13.29
N PRO A 37 0.92 -5.33 14.32
CA PRO A 37 1.92 -5.09 15.36
C PRO A 37 3.33 -4.96 14.76
N GLY A 38 4.13 -4.03 15.29
CA GLY A 38 5.49 -3.76 14.83
C GLY A 38 5.63 -2.38 14.18
N THR A 39 6.74 -2.16 13.50
CA THR A 39 7.01 -0.90 12.80
C THR A 39 6.23 -0.85 11.48
N PRO A 40 5.39 0.17 11.25
CA PRO A 40 4.75 0.36 9.96
C PRO A 40 5.78 0.41 8.83
N VAL A 41 5.45 -0.20 7.70
CA VAL A 41 6.30 -0.25 6.51
C VAL A 41 5.68 0.53 5.36
N ASP A 42 6.54 1.13 4.54
CA ASP A 42 6.22 1.82 3.30
C ASP A 42 7.09 1.30 2.14
N LEU A 43 6.69 1.57 0.90
CA LEU A 43 7.36 1.01 -0.28
C LEU A 43 8.78 1.53 -0.47
N ARG A 44 9.11 2.76 -0.04
CA ARG A 44 10.46 3.31 -0.16
C ARG A 44 11.40 2.77 0.92
N LEU A 45 10.90 2.44 2.10
CA LEU A 45 11.63 1.66 3.09
C LEU A 45 12.01 0.29 2.53
N ILE A 46 11.05 -0.42 1.93
CA ILE A 46 11.31 -1.74 1.30
C ILE A 46 12.34 -1.61 0.17
N LEU A 47 12.22 -0.59 -0.67
CA LEU A 47 13.18 -0.35 -1.75
C LEU A 47 14.60 -0.07 -1.23
N ARG A 48 14.75 0.72 -0.16
CA ARG A 48 16.04 0.97 0.50
C ARG A 48 16.64 -0.31 1.10
N ARG A 49 15.82 -1.12 1.77
CA ARG A 49 16.25 -2.43 2.31
C ARG A 49 16.70 -3.39 1.20
N LEU A 50 16.00 -3.42 0.07
CA LEU A 50 16.39 -4.21 -1.11
C LEU A 50 17.73 -3.77 -1.71
N ASN A 51 18.02 -2.47 -1.70
CA ASN A 51 19.26 -1.92 -2.22
C ASN A 51 20.43 -2.02 -1.20
N ALA A 52 20.20 -2.64 -0.05
CA ALA A 52 21.15 -2.77 1.06
C ALA A 52 21.57 -1.44 1.73
N ASP A 53 20.78 -0.38 1.56
CA ASP A 53 21.05 0.93 2.19
C ASP A 53 20.70 0.94 3.69
N GLU A 54 19.76 0.07 4.12
CA GLU A 54 19.30 -0.04 5.51
C GLU A 54 19.09 -1.52 5.90
N GLY A 55 20.11 -2.19 6.44
CA GLY A 55 19.95 -3.51 7.08
C GLY A 55 19.72 -4.71 6.16
N GLY A 56 19.35 -4.52 4.89
CA GLY A 56 19.29 -5.57 3.86
C GLY A 56 18.21 -6.64 4.08
N TYR A 57 17.65 -7.18 3.00
CA TYR A 57 16.94 -8.47 3.08
C TYR A 57 17.93 -9.61 2.84
N THR A 58 17.98 -10.57 3.75
CA THR A 58 18.80 -11.79 3.58
C THR A 58 18.05 -12.85 2.78
N GLU A 59 16.72 -12.85 2.89
CA GLU A 59 15.82 -13.83 2.23
C GLU A 59 14.71 -13.10 1.46
N VAL A 60 14.28 -13.69 0.34
CA VAL A 60 13.20 -13.13 -0.49
C VAL A 60 11.89 -13.02 0.30
N ASP A 61 11.64 -13.97 1.20
CA ASP A 61 10.43 -14.02 2.03
C ASP A 61 10.31 -12.80 2.96
N GLN A 62 11.42 -12.22 3.42
CA GLN A 62 11.40 -11.01 4.25
C GLN A 62 10.90 -9.81 3.45
N CYS A 63 11.37 -9.65 2.20
CA CYS A 63 10.85 -8.62 1.31
C CYS A 63 9.37 -8.84 0.99
N SER A 64 8.97 -10.09 0.74
CA SER A 64 7.57 -10.42 0.47
C SER A 64 6.66 -10.15 1.67
N ALA A 65 7.15 -10.39 2.90
CA ALA A 65 6.43 -10.11 4.12
C ALA A 65 6.21 -8.60 4.32
N ASP A 66 7.24 -7.78 4.14
CA ASP A 66 7.11 -6.32 4.25
C ASP A 66 6.16 -5.75 3.17
N VAL A 67 6.27 -6.22 1.92
CA VAL A 67 5.33 -5.86 0.85
C VAL A 67 3.90 -6.19 1.23
N SER A 68 3.66 -7.39 1.75
CA SER A 68 2.32 -7.82 2.16
C SER A 68 1.79 -6.95 3.31
N MET A 69 2.66 -6.57 4.24
CA MET A 69 2.31 -5.73 5.38
C MET A 69 1.83 -4.33 4.98
N VAL A 70 2.36 -3.73 3.90
CA VAL A 70 1.84 -2.46 3.35
C VAL A 70 0.35 -2.59 3.02
N TRP A 71 -0.03 -3.66 2.33
CA TRP A 71 -1.41 -3.89 1.89
C TRP A 71 -2.33 -4.31 3.04
N GLU A 72 -1.84 -5.16 3.94
CA GLU A 72 -2.60 -5.55 5.12
C GLU A 72 -2.89 -4.37 6.05
N ASN A 73 -1.91 -3.48 6.25
CA ASN A 73 -2.10 -2.27 7.03
C ASN A 73 -3.14 -1.36 6.40
N ALA A 74 -3.10 -1.20 5.07
CA ALA A 74 -4.13 -0.47 4.34
C ALA A 74 -5.52 -1.09 4.54
N ALA A 75 -5.65 -2.41 4.49
CA ALA A 75 -6.92 -3.11 4.67
C ALA A 75 -7.44 -3.10 6.13
N ARG A 76 -6.55 -3.10 7.13
CA ARG A 76 -6.89 -3.03 8.55
C ARG A 76 -7.35 -1.62 8.94
N TYR A 77 -6.64 -0.61 8.48
CA TYR A 77 -6.90 0.77 8.86
C TYR A 77 -8.06 1.41 8.09
N ASN A 78 -8.17 1.12 6.79
CA ASN A 78 -9.17 1.70 5.89
C ASN A 78 -10.36 0.75 5.66
N ALA A 79 -11.58 1.32 5.64
CA ALA A 79 -12.82 0.55 5.53
C ALA A 79 -12.93 -0.20 4.18
N PRO A 80 -13.62 -1.36 4.12
CA PRO A 80 -14.00 -1.99 2.86
C PRO A 80 -14.69 -1.00 1.91
N GLY A 81 -14.27 -0.96 0.65
CA GLY A 81 -14.81 -0.03 -0.36
C GLY A 81 -14.23 1.39 -0.32
N SER A 82 -13.37 1.72 0.65
CA SER A 82 -12.65 3.00 0.66
C SER A 82 -11.64 3.09 -0.50
N TYR A 83 -11.39 4.33 -0.96
CA TYR A 83 -10.47 4.60 -2.05
C TYR A 83 -9.06 4.04 -1.77
N VAL A 84 -8.49 4.34 -0.60
CA VAL A 84 -7.13 3.89 -0.24
C VAL A 84 -7.04 2.36 -0.26
N ARG A 85 -8.04 1.66 0.27
CA ARG A 85 -8.06 0.20 0.25
C ARG A 85 -8.18 -0.36 -1.17
N ALA A 86 -9.00 0.25 -2.03
CA ALA A 86 -9.11 -0.16 -3.43
C ALA A 86 -7.79 0.02 -4.20
N VAL A 87 -7.05 1.11 -3.95
CA VAL A 87 -5.71 1.31 -4.55
C VAL A 87 -4.74 0.24 -4.04
N ALA A 88 -4.74 -0.08 -2.73
CA ALA A 88 -3.90 -1.13 -2.17
C ALA A 88 -4.19 -2.51 -2.78
N GLU A 89 -5.47 -2.89 -2.90
CA GLU A 89 -5.89 -4.16 -3.50
C GLU A 89 -5.48 -4.26 -4.98
N GLN A 90 -5.60 -3.17 -5.73
CA GLN A 90 -5.17 -3.12 -7.13
C GLN A 90 -3.64 -3.16 -7.28
N ALA A 91 -2.89 -2.48 -6.41
CA ALA A 91 -1.43 -2.53 -6.36
C ALA A 91 -0.93 -3.95 -6.02
N ALA A 92 -1.56 -4.61 -5.04
CA ALA A 92 -1.29 -6.00 -4.67
C ALA A 92 -1.55 -6.98 -5.84
N LYS A 93 -2.57 -6.72 -6.66
CA LYS A 93 -2.80 -7.52 -7.87
C LYS A 93 -1.70 -7.31 -8.91
N ILE A 94 -1.30 -6.06 -9.16
CA ILE A 94 -0.28 -5.73 -10.14
C ILE A 94 1.08 -6.32 -9.77
N ILE A 95 1.48 -6.21 -8.50
CA ILE A 95 2.75 -6.78 -8.06
C ILE A 95 2.78 -8.29 -8.26
N ASN A 96 1.68 -8.99 -7.93
CA ASN A 96 1.57 -10.44 -8.15
C ASN A 96 1.62 -10.80 -9.64
N ASP A 97 0.96 -10.03 -10.50
CA ASP A 97 1.02 -10.24 -11.95
C ASP A 97 2.44 -10.05 -12.49
N LEU A 98 3.14 -9.00 -12.05
CA LEU A 98 4.51 -8.71 -12.46
C LEU A 98 5.51 -9.76 -11.93
N LEU A 99 5.34 -10.23 -10.70
CA LEU A 99 6.13 -11.33 -10.12
C LEU A 99 5.95 -12.63 -10.90
N LEU A 100 4.76 -12.87 -11.46
CA LEU A 100 4.44 -14.02 -12.30
C LEU A 100 4.77 -13.80 -13.79
N GLY A 101 5.45 -12.71 -14.14
CA GLY A 101 5.86 -12.38 -15.51
C GLY A 101 4.71 -12.00 -16.44
N ARG A 102 3.52 -11.71 -15.90
CA ARG A 102 2.38 -11.24 -16.69
C ARG A 102 2.53 -9.76 -16.98
N ARG A 103 2.20 -9.34 -18.21
CA ARG A 103 2.17 -7.91 -18.57
C ARG A 103 1.09 -7.21 -17.75
N SER A 104 1.48 -6.23 -16.95
CA SER A 104 0.53 -5.36 -16.26
C SER A 104 -0.21 -4.49 -17.27
N ALA A 105 -1.54 -4.55 -17.28
CA ALA A 105 -2.36 -3.97 -18.33
C ALA A 105 -2.69 -2.47 -18.14
N GLY A 106 -1.77 -1.67 -17.60
CA GLY A 106 -1.91 -0.21 -17.41
C GLY A 106 -1.82 0.26 -15.96
N ARG A 107 -1.67 1.58 -15.77
CA ARG A 107 -1.54 2.26 -14.45
C ARG A 107 -2.74 1.94 -13.55
N ILE A 108 -2.55 2.00 -12.24
CA ILE A 108 -3.60 1.68 -11.25
C ILE A 108 -4.81 2.57 -11.45
N TRP A 109 -4.58 3.84 -11.80
CA TRP A 109 -5.64 4.79 -12.12
C TRP A 109 -6.43 4.51 -13.40
N CYS A 110 -5.86 3.78 -14.38
CA CYS A 110 -6.61 3.43 -15.59
C CYS A 110 -7.73 2.41 -15.33
N ARG A 111 -7.76 1.78 -14.13
CA ARG A 111 -8.66 0.67 -13.78
C ARG A 111 -9.47 0.88 -12.51
N ALA A 112 -9.27 1.98 -11.77
CA ALA A 112 -9.94 2.23 -10.49
C ALA A 112 -11.44 2.56 -10.67
N PRO A 113 -12.31 2.21 -9.69
CA PRO A 113 -13.75 2.52 -9.75
C PRO A 113 -14.01 4.02 -9.80
N SER A 114 -14.94 4.43 -10.67
CA SER A 114 -15.37 5.82 -10.80
C SER A 114 -16.31 6.23 -9.66
N GLN A 115 -15.85 6.37 -8.41
CA GLN A 115 -16.56 7.15 -7.38
C GLN A 115 -15.67 7.56 -6.20
N GLY A 116 -15.89 8.79 -5.72
CA GLY A 116 -15.79 9.18 -4.31
C GLY A 116 -14.40 9.58 -3.78
N HIS A 117 -14.19 10.89 -3.61
CA HIS A 117 -13.17 11.57 -2.79
C HIS A 117 -11.78 10.89 -2.71
N ARG A 118 -10.77 11.50 -3.35
CA ARG A 118 -9.33 11.13 -3.29
C ARG A 118 -8.71 11.19 -1.87
N SER A 119 -9.52 11.37 -0.83
CA SER A 119 -9.13 12.18 0.33
C SER A 119 -9.00 11.35 1.60
N SER A 120 -7.76 11.36 2.13
CA SER A 120 -7.32 11.01 3.48
C SER A 120 -7.30 9.51 3.85
N LEU A 121 -6.20 9.11 4.50
CA LEU A 121 -6.07 7.86 5.25
C LEU A 121 -7.02 7.94 6.45
N ARG A 122 -8.33 7.70 6.29
CA ARG A 122 -9.28 7.81 7.41
C ARG A 122 -10.50 6.89 7.27
N PRO A 123 -11.17 6.54 8.39
CA PRO A 123 -12.41 5.79 8.35
C PRO A 123 -13.57 6.73 7.98
N GLU A 124 -14.22 6.47 6.85
CA GLU A 124 -15.59 6.96 6.66
C GLU A 124 -16.48 6.25 7.69
N THR A 125 -16.89 6.99 8.73
CA THR A 125 -17.99 6.55 9.57
C THR A 125 -19.24 6.55 8.70
N ARG A 126 -19.70 5.35 8.30
CA ARG A 126 -21.06 5.22 7.79
C ARG A 126 -21.98 5.57 8.95
N SER A 127 -22.47 6.80 8.99
CA SER A 127 -23.65 7.14 9.78
C SER A 127 -24.71 6.13 9.40
N ARG A 128 -25.00 5.19 10.31
CA ARG A 128 -26.25 4.46 10.24
C ARG A 128 -27.33 5.52 10.31
N SER A 129 -28.04 5.74 9.20
CA SER A 129 -29.35 6.34 9.26
C SER A 129 -30.18 5.44 10.17
N GLU A 130 -30.34 5.84 11.43
CA GLU A 130 -31.32 5.26 12.33
C GLU A 130 -32.70 5.63 11.77
N THR A 131 -33.46 4.60 11.41
CA THR A 131 -34.90 4.66 11.15
C THR A 131 -35.66 4.39 12.42
#